data_AF-A0A0Q7XG61-F1
#
_entry.id   AF-A0A0Q7XG61-F1
#
_cell.length_a   1.000
_cell.length_b   1.000
_cell.length_c   1.000
_cell.angle_alpha   90.00
_cell.angle_beta   90.00
_cell.angle_gamma   90.00
#
_symmetry.space_group_name_H-M   'P 1'
#
loop_
_entity.id
_entity.type
_entity.pdbx_description
1 polymer ?
#
loop_
_entity_poly.entity_id
_entity_poly.type
_entity_poly.pdbx_seq_one_letter_code
_entity_poly.pdbx_strand_id
1 'polypeptide(L)'
;MSASPGNAVLLTVESETVTEVFSAIGERGVRAEAVAREAALEARRYLASGAAVGEHLGDQVMLPMALAGGGSYTLDHVSHHAITNAEVITHFLPVTISFEQGERFNTCHVRAKI
;
A
#
# COMPACT_ATOMS: atom_id res chain seq x y z
N MET A 1 -17.59 17.04 -22.13
CA MET A 1 -17.49 16.25 -20.90
C MET A 1 -17.99 17.12 -19.76
N SER A 2 -19.17 16.83 -19.20
CA SER A 2 -19.60 17.52 -17.97
C SER A 2 -18.80 16.93 -16.81
N ALA A 3 -18.09 17.78 -16.05
CA ALA A 3 -17.45 17.34 -14.83
C ALA A 3 -18.52 16.77 -13.88
N SER A 4 -18.39 15.51 -13.52
CA SER A 4 -19.13 14.94 -12.38
C SER A 4 -18.78 15.76 -11.13
N PRO A 5 -19.72 16.04 -10.21
CA PRO A 5 -19.47 16.89 -9.03
C PRO A 5 -18.58 16.22 -7.95
N GLY A 6 -17.69 15.31 -8.34
CA GLY A 6 -16.73 14.65 -7.45
C GLY A 6 -15.56 15.55 -7.09
N ASN A 7 -15.04 15.37 -5.88
CA ASN A 7 -13.82 16.00 -5.37
C ASN A 7 -12.90 14.91 -4.80
N ALA A 8 -11.59 15.14 -4.80
CA ALA A 8 -10.62 14.29 -4.13
C ALA A 8 -9.50 15.15 -3.54
N VAL A 9 -8.96 14.72 -2.40
CA VAL A 9 -7.73 15.25 -1.83
C VAL A 9 -6.64 14.21 -2.05
N LEU A 10 -5.47 14.65 -2.52
CA LEU A 10 -4.28 13.83 -2.66
C LEU A 10 -3.16 14.43 -1.82
N LEU A 11 -2.42 13.59 -1.12
CA LEU A 11 -1.22 13.94 -0.37
C LEU A 11 -0.06 13.11 -0.91
N THR A 12 0.95 13.78 -1.46
CA THR A 12 2.16 13.14 -1.97
C THR A 12 3.28 13.26 -0.93
N VAL A 13 3.89 12.13 -0.60
CA VAL A 13 5.06 12.04 0.27
C VAL A 13 6.24 11.57 -0.57
N GLU A 14 7.12 12.51 -0.93
CA GLU A 14 8.37 12.21 -1.64
C GLU A 14 9.47 11.91 -0.62
N SER A 15 10.06 10.72 -0.71
CA SER A 15 11.20 10.26 0.08
C SER A 15 12.35 9.87 -0.84
N GLU A 16 13.54 9.61 -0.27
CA GLU A 16 14.75 9.30 -1.05
C GLU A 16 14.57 8.11 -2.01
N THR A 17 13.86 7.07 -1.59
CA THR A 17 13.77 5.78 -2.31
C THR A 17 12.37 5.47 -2.87
N VAL A 18 11.36 6.22 -2.47
CA VAL A 18 9.95 5.95 -2.78
C VAL A 18 9.13 7.23 -2.71
N THR A 19 8.11 7.32 -3.56
CA THR A 19 7.07 8.35 -3.48
C THR A 19 5.74 7.66 -3.21
N GLU A 20 5.07 8.04 -2.13
CA GLU A 20 3.75 7.53 -1.77
C GLU A 20 2.67 8.58 -1.99
N VAL A 21 1.46 8.13 -2.33
CA VAL A 21 0.30 8.99 -2.56
C VAL A 21 -0.89 8.48 -1.77
N PHE A 22 -1.35 9.29 -0.83
CA PHE A 22 -2.54 9.05 -0.04
C PHE A 22 -3.69 9.86 -0.62
N SER A 23 -4.91 9.32 -0.59
CA SER A 23 -6.06 10.02 -1.15
C SER A 23 -7.32 9.82 -0.34
N ALA A 24 -8.22 10.78 -0.41
CA ALA A 24 -9.58 10.66 0.12
C ALA A 24 -10.57 11.31 -0.84
N ILE A 25 -11.71 10.66 -1.04
CA ILE A 25 -12.73 11.10 -1.99
C ILE A 25 -13.78 11.92 -1.24
N GLY A 26 -14.17 13.05 -1.81
CA GLY A 26 -15.24 13.88 -1.29
C GLY A 26 -16.60 13.22 -1.47
N GLU A 27 -17.36 13.14 -0.39
CA GLU A 27 -18.71 12.57 -0.38
C GLU A 27 -19.79 13.62 -0.06
N ARG A 28 -21.00 13.40 -0.58
CA ARG A 28 -22.12 14.32 -0.36
C ARG A 28 -22.46 14.40 1.13
N GLY A 29 -22.40 15.61 1.69
CA GLY A 29 -22.72 15.85 3.10
C GLY A 29 -21.52 15.66 4.05
N VAL A 30 -20.35 15.27 3.52
CA VAL A 30 -19.10 15.21 4.29
C VAL A 30 -18.37 16.54 4.15
N ARG A 31 -17.89 17.08 5.28
CA ARG A 31 -17.13 18.34 5.30
C ARG A 31 -15.75 18.14 4.69
N ALA A 32 -15.24 19.15 4.00
CA ALA A 32 -13.90 19.09 3.38
C ALA A 32 -12.80 18.76 4.40
N GLU A 33 -12.88 19.26 5.64
CA GLU A 33 -11.92 18.99 6.71
C GLU A 33 -11.99 17.55 7.24
N ALA A 34 -13.10 16.84 7.03
CA ALA A 34 -13.19 15.42 7.34
C ALA A 34 -12.50 14.59 6.24
N VAL A 35 -12.76 14.90 4.97
CA VAL A 35 -12.10 14.27 3.81
C VAL A 35 -10.58 14.46 3.88
N ALA A 36 -10.11 15.70 4.09
CA ALA A 36 -8.67 15.96 4.20
C ALA A 36 -8.01 15.25 5.39
N ARG A 37 -8.76 15.08 6.49
CA ARG A 37 -8.27 14.40 7.70
C ARG A 37 -8.09 12.90 7.46
N GLU A 38 -8.92 12.28 6.63
CA GLU A 38 -8.79 10.87 6.28
C GLU A 38 -7.45 10.59 5.61
N ALA A 39 -7.16 11.27 4.50
CA ALA A 39 -5.87 11.15 3.81
C ALA A 39 -4.69 11.50 4.73
N ALA A 40 -4.83 12.55 5.56
CA ALA A 40 -3.78 12.96 6.49
C ALA A 40 -3.52 11.94 7.60
N LEU A 41 -4.55 11.25 8.09
CA LEU A 41 -4.39 10.20 9.10
C LEU A 41 -3.70 8.98 8.50
N GLU A 42 -4.02 8.60 7.27
CA GLU A 42 -3.34 7.51 6.56
C GLU A 42 -1.86 7.85 6.34
N ALA A 43 -1.56 9.02 5.77
CA ALA A 43 -0.19 9.48 5.56
C ALA A 43 0.61 9.53 6.87
N ARG A 44 0.00 9.98 7.97
CA ARG A 44 0.65 10.01 9.29
C ARG A 44 0.95 8.62 9.85
N ARG A 45 0.07 7.63 9.64
CA ARG A 45 0.33 6.24 10.05
C ARG A 45 1.51 5.67 9.29
N TYR A 46 1.52 5.84 7.97
CA TYR A 46 2.64 5.45 7.11
C TYR A 46 3.96 6.09 7.58
N LEU A 47 4.00 7.42 7.73
CA LEU A 47 5.20 8.14 8.16
C LEU A 47 5.70 7.69 9.54
N ALA A 48 4.79 7.36 10.47
CA ALA A 48 5.16 6.87 11.80
C ALA A 48 5.75 5.45 11.78
N SER A 49 5.39 4.63 10.79
CA SER A 49 5.92 3.26 10.65
C SER A 49 7.38 3.26 10.22
N GLY A 50 7.77 4.16 9.31
CA GLY A 50 9.07 4.11 8.62
C GLY A 50 9.17 3.00 7.56
N ALA A 51 8.04 2.40 7.16
CA ALA A 51 7.97 1.47 6.04
C ALA A 51 8.28 2.15 4.71
N ALA A 52 8.75 1.38 3.74
CA ALA A 52 8.96 1.88 2.37
C ALA A 52 7.61 2.18 1.69
N VAL A 53 6.64 1.27 1.81
CA VAL A 53 5.33 1.41 1.15
C VAL A 53 4.19 1.41 2.16
N GLY A 54 3.10 2.08 1.80
CA GLY A 54 1.84 2.04 2.55
C GLY A 54 1.04 0.77 2.26
N GLU A 55 -0.05 0.60 3.01
CA GLU A 55 -1.00 -0.52 2.91
C GLU A 55 -1.35 -0.89 1.45
N HIS A 56 -1.78 0.11 0.67
CA HIS A 56 -2.29 -0.08 -0.68
C HIS A 56 -1.20 -0.45 -1.68
N LEU A 57 -0.06 0.27 -1.69
CA LEU A 57 1.06 -0.08 -2.58
C LEU A 57 1.69 -1.42 -2.17
N GLY A 58 1.60 -1.76 -0.88
CA GLY A 58 2.06 -3.01 -0.30
C GLY A 58 1.48 -4.26 -0.96
N ASP A 59 0.23 -4.26 -1.39
CA ASP A 59 -0.34 -5.40 -2.13
C ASP A 59 -0.06 -5.35 -3.64
N GLN A 60 0.13 -4.15 -4.21
CA GLN A 60 0.32 -3.94 -5.66
C GLN A 60 1.73 -4.30 -6.14
N VAL A 61 2.77 -4.04 -5.34
CA VAL A 61 4.18 -4.29 -5.74
C VAL A 61 4.55 -5.78 -5.73
N MET A 62 3.76 -6.60 -5.05
CA MET A 62 4.02 -8.02 -4.83
C MET A 62 4.09 -8.84 -6.11
N LEU A 63 3.13 -8.64 -7.03
CA LEU A 63 3.09 -9.35 -8.32
C LEU A 63 4.29 -8.98 -9.22
N PRO A 64 4.63 -7.69 -9.42
CA PRO A 64 5.86 -7.29 -10.10
C PRO A 64 7.12 -7.96 -9.52
N MET A 65 7.27 -8.01 -8.19
CA MET A 65 8.42 -8.68 -7.56
C MET A 65 8.43 -10.19 -7.81
N ALA A 66 7.28 -10.84 -7.74
CA ALA A 66 7.17 -12.27 -8.03
C ALA A 66 7.57 -12.60 -9.48
N LEU A 67 7.16 -11.77 -10.44
CA LEU A 67 7.53 -11.89 -11.85
C LEU A 67 9.02 -11.59 -12.10
N ALA A 68 9.62 -10.71 -11.29
CA ALA A 68 11.04 -10.38 -11.34
C ALA A 68 11.96 -11.47 -10.71
N GLY A 69 11.38 -12.52 -10.12
CA GLY A 69 12.12 -13.64 -9.52
C GLY A 69 12.30 -13.56 -8.00
N GLY A 70 11.70 -12.57 -7.34
CA GLY A 70 11.71 -12.42 -5.89
C GLY A 70 12.20 -11.05 -5.41
N GLY A 71 12.22 -10.87 -4.09
CA GLY A 71 12.59 -9.63 -3.44
C GLY A 71 11.98 -9.50 -2.06
N SER A 72 12.15 -8.34 -1.45
CA SER A 72 11.53 -8.00 -0.17
C SER A 72 11.31 -6.50 -0.07
N TYR A 73 10.27 -6.10 0.66
CA TYR A 73 9.96 -4.71 0.96
C TYR A 73 9.27 -4.60 2.31
N THR A 74 9.31 -3.40 2.89
CA THR A 74 8.63 -3.10 4.16
C THR A 74 7.31 -2.36 3.90
N LEU A 75 6.28 -2.74 4.66
CA LEU A 75 4.93 -2.14 4.58
C LEU A 75 4.37 -1.84 5.97
N ASP A 76 3.65 -0.73 6.10
CA ASP A 76 3.11 -0.25 7.39
C ASP A 76 1.99 -1.15 7.92
N HIS A 77 1.15 -1.67 7.03
CA HIS A 77 0.05 -2.57 7.35
C HIS A 77 -0.06 -3.72 6.35
N VAL A 78 -0.24 -4.95 6.85
CA VAL A 78 -0.58 -6.12 6.02
C VAL A 78 -2.10 -6.22 5.95
N SER A 79 -2.68 -5.72 4.85
CA SER A 79 -4.13 -5.75 4.63
C SER A 79 -4.64 -7.14 4.30
N HIS A 80 -5.96 -7.34 4.38
CA HIS A 80 -6.59 -8.56 3.86
C HIS A 80 -6.38 -8.73 2.35
N HIS A 81 -6.31 -7.62 1.59
CA HIS A 81 -5.98 -7.64 0.17
C HIS A 81 -4.56 -8.15 -0.06
N ALA A 82 -3.59 -7.75 0.76
CA ALA A 82 -2.22 -8.26 0.68
C ALA A 82 -2.15 -9.77 0.93
N ILE A 83 -2.90 -10.28 1.92
CA ILE A 83 -2.97 -11.71 2.23
C ILE A 83 -3.57 -12.49 1.06
N THR A 84 -4.74 -12.07 0.55
CA THR A 84 -5.39 -12.75 -0.57
C THR A 84 -4.55 -12.65 -1.86
N ASN A 85 -3.89 -11.53 -2.13
CA ASN A 85 -2.97 -11.40 -3.26
C ASN A 85 -1.79 -12.37 -3.13
N ALA A 86 -1.21 -12.51 -1.95
CA ALA A 86 -0.11 -13.46 -1.71
C ALA A 86 -0.55 -14.91 -2.01
N GLU A 87 -1.75 -15.30 -1.60
CA GLU A 87 -2.33 -16.61 -1.89
C GLU A 87 -2.54 -16.83 -3.39
N VAL A 88 -3.18 -15.87 -4.08
CA VAL A 88 -3.43 -15.93 -5.52
C VAL A 88 -2.11 -15.99 -6.30
N ILE A 89 -1.14 -15.12 -6.00
CA ILE A 89 0.14 -15.11 -6.69
C ILE A 89 0.89 -16.42 -6.49
N THR A 90 0.90 -16.96 -5.27
CA THR A 90 1.54 -18.25 -4.95
C THR A 90 0.87 -19.44 -5.67
N HIS A 91 -0.40 -19.31 -6.04
CA HIS A 91 -1.12 -20.32 -6.82
C HIS A 91 -0.68 -20.37 -8.28
N PHE A 92 -0.37 -19.22 -8.88
CA PHE A 92 -0.06 -19.11 -10.31
C PHE A 92 1.44 -19.05 -10.62
N LEU A 93 2.27 -18.59 -9.69
CA LEU A 93 3.71 -18.43 -9.88
C LEU A 93 4.51 -19.36 -8.96
N PRO A 94 5.70 -19.82 -9.38
CA PRO A 94 6.58 -20.66 -8.58
C PRO A 94 7.32 -19.81 -7.52
N VAL A 95 6.58 -19.11 -6.67
CA VAL A 95 7.11 -18.30 -5.57
C VAL A 95 6.42 -18.66 -4.25
N THR A 96 7.04 -18.31 -3.13
CA THR A 96 6.41 -18.23 -1.81
C THR A 96 6.41 -16.78 -1.35
N ILE A 97 5.32 -16.37 -0.72
CA ILE A 97 5.15 -15.03 -0.18
C ILE A 97 4.85 -15.14 1.31
N SER A 98 5.56 -14.37 2.13
CA SER A 98 5.43 -14.40 3.59
C SER A 98 5.58 -13.01 4.17
N PHE A 99 4.87 -12.74 5.26
CA PHE A 99 4.96 -11.50 6.01
C PHE A 99 5.62 -11.75 7.36
N GLU A 100 6.63 -10.95 7.67
CA GLU A 100 7.33 -10.93 8.95
C GLU A 100 6.91 -9.68 9.73
N GLN A 101 6.39 -9.86 10.93
CA GLN A 101 5.95 -8.76 11.78
C GLN A 101 7.16 -8.13 12.49
N GLY A 102 7.34 -6.82 12.29
CA GLY A 102 8.29 -6.01 13.07
C GLY A 102 7.58 -5.11 14.09
N GLU A 103 8.37 -4.36 14.86
CA GLU A 103 7.83 -3.46 15.89
C GLU A 103 7.05 -2.26 15.31
N ARG A 104 7.47 -1.75 14.15
CA ARG A 104 6.89 -0.54 13.52
C ARG A 104 6.31 -0.77 12.14
N PHE A 105 6.86 -1.72 11.39
CA PHE A 105 6.42 -2.12 10.06
C PHE A 105 6.57 -3.62 9.91
N ASN A 106 5.96 -4.16 8.87
CA ASN A 106 6.10 -5.56 8.47
C ASN A 106 7.08 -5.65 7.31
N THR A 107 7.65 -6.83 7.08
CA THR A 107 8.46 -7.13 5.90
C THR A 107 7.76 -8.19 5.06
N CYS A 108 7.45 -7.89 3.81
CA CYS A 108 7.00 -8.87 2.84
C CYS A 108 8.23 -9.48 2.15
N HIS A 109 8.29 -10.81 2.09
CA HIS A 109 9.31 -11.57 1.40
C HIS A 109 8.68 -12.35 0.26
N VAL A 110 9.19 -12.17 -0.95
CA VAL A 110 8.83 -12.92 -2.16
C VAL A 110 10.02 -13.78 -2.58
N ARG A 111 9.90 -15.11 -2.53
CA ARG A 111 11.02 -16.04 -2.80
C ARG A 111 10.65 -17.02 -3.91
N ALA A 112 11.50 -17.15 -4.92
CA ALA A 112 11.34 -18.21 -5.92
C ALA A 112 11.43 -19.60 -5.26
N LYS A 113 10.58 -20.53 -5.71
CA LYS A 113 10.68 -21.95 -5.41
C LYS A 113 11.77 -22.51 -6.33
N ILE A 114 12.96 -22.72 -5.78
CA ILE A 114 14.10 -23.37 -6.44
C ILE A 114 13.82 -24.87 -6.56
#